data_AF-A0A1H9RF34-F1
#
_entry.id   AF-A0A1H9RF34-F1
#
_cell.length_a   1.000
_cell.length_b   1.000
_cell.length_c   1.000
_cell.angle_alpha   90.00
_cell.angle_beta   90.00
_cell.angle_gamma   90.00
#
_symmetry.space_group_name_H-M   'P 1'
#
loop_
_entity.id
_entity.type
_entity.pdbx_description
1 polymer ?
#
loop_
_entity_poly.entity_id
_entity_poly.type
_entity_poly.pdbx_seq_one_letter_code
_entity_poly.pdbx_strand_id
1 'polypeptide(L)'
;MIENSAAGLVMVPGEVAVTVTGEEHHQEVLARYAVPDGVTRHVAVHLTWCTIAAGKYRGQRGVEVRLDGQRVGELTFLMAQRYAPVLMHVESGGGATGCSAEVRRGTNGLLQVVLRMPRQVPRGAVVPVAGSRSWVPPIAIAAASLFAFFVVVVVVAAVMSDPAGVDKAASALSTTAAPTTTTTVSSPASTTTSTTTSTTTTTTTTTTTTTPPAVAQPKPQPQPQPQPQPQPQPQPKPNPQPVPAPEPKPACDSNYSGCVPVASDVDCAGGSGDGPAYVAGPIRVIGSDIYRLDHDKDGVACE
;
A
#
# COMPACT_ATOMS: atom_id res chain seq x y z
N MET A 1 7.26 -19.87 1.88
CA MET A 1 6.44 -20.10 0.66
C MET A 1 5.18 -19.25 0.80
N ILE A 2 4.69 -18.61 -0.26
CA ILE A 2 3.42 -17.86 -0.21
C ILE A 2 2.27 -18.86 -0.16
N GLU A 3 1.36 -18.70 0.80
CA GLU A 3 0.33 -19.70 1.12
C GLU A 3 -1.06 -19.42 0.54
N ASN A 4 -1.22 -18.31 -0.19
CA ASN A 4 -2.43 -18.01 -0.97
C ASN A 4 -2.08 -17.68 -2.44
N SER A 5 -3.11 -17.50 -3.26
CA SER A 5 -2.91 -17.21 -4.68
C SER A 5 -2.34 -15.82 -4.90
N ALA A 6 -1.23 -15.73 -5.63
CA ALA A 6 -0.68 -14.48 -6.16
C ALA A 6 -1.06 -14.26 -7.64
N ALA A 7 -1.98 -15.08 -8.18
CA ALA A 7 -2.34 -15.02 -9.60
C ALA A 7 -2.91 -13.65 -9.97
N GLY A 8 -2.41 -13.08 -11.07
CA GLY A 8 -2.82 -11.76 -11.56
C GLY A 8 -2.15 -10.57 -10.86
N LEU A 9 -1.31 -10.82 -9.84
CA LEU A 9 -0.56 -9.77 -9.17
C LEU A 9 0.87 -9.68 -9.71
N VAL A 10 1.32 -8.45 -9.97
CA VAL A 10 2.72 -8.12 -10.17
C VAL A 10 3.35 -7.95 -8.80
N MET A 11 4.10 -8.97 -8.36
CA MET A 11 4.70 -8.99 -7.02
C MET A 11 5.92 -8.07 -6.95
N VAL A 12 5.79 -6.99 -6.18
CA VAL A 12 6.88 -6.05 -5.93
C VAL A 12 7.89 -6.66 -4.93
N PRO A 13 9.19 -6.35 -5.05
CA PRO A 13 10.20 -6.89 -4.15
C PRO A 13 9.98 -6.38 -2.72
N GLY A 14 10.05 -7.31 -1.77
CA GLY A 14 9.79 -7.04 -0.36
C GLY A 14 11.06 -7.00 0.47
N GLU A 15 11.50 -5.80 0.88
CA GLU A 15 12.73 -5.60 1.67
C GLU A 15 12.45 -5.01 3.05
N VAL A 16 11.50 -4.08 3.14
CA VAL A 16 11.16 -3.37 4.38
C VAL A 16 9.78 -3.77 4.87
N ALA A 17 9.67 -3.92 6.19
CA ALA A 17 8.39 -4.15 6.85
C ALA A 17 7.57 -2.84 6.90
N VAL A 18 6.30 -2.92 6.51
CA VAL A 18 5.34 -1.81 6.58
C VAL A 18 4.09 -2.29 7.29
N THR A 19 3.70 -1.58 8.34
CA THR A 19 2.51 -1.90 9.13
C THR A 19 1.24 -1.45 8.41
N VAL A 20 0.23 -2.30 8.44
CA VAL A 20 -1.13 -1.96 8.00
C VAL A 20 -1.91 -1.36 9.17
N THR A 21 -2.85 -0.48 8.88
CA THR A 21 -3.72 0.17 9.87
C THR A 21 -5.18 -0.21 9.62
N GLY A 22 -6.00 -0.20 10.69
CA GLY A 22 -7.43 -0.55 10.61
C GLY A 22 -7.70 -2.05 10.56
N GLU A 23 -6.70 -2.89 10.84
CA GLU A 23 -6.78 -4.35 10.79
C GLU A 23 -7.76 -4.91 11.82
N GLU A 24 -7.94 -4.20 12.94
CA GLU A 24 -8.91 -4.49 14.00
C GLU A 24 -10.36 -4.54 13.49
N HIS A 25 -10.66 -3.83 12.40
CA HIS A 25 -11.98 -3.82 11.76
C HIS A 25 -12.17 -4.98 10.77
N HIS A 26 -11.12 -5.75 10.50
CA HIS A 26 -11.09 -6.78 9.46
C HIS A 26 -10.66 -8.17 9.99
N GLN A 27 -10.83 -8.41 11.29
CA GLN A 27 -10.42 -9.66 11.95
C GLN A 27 -11.12 -10.91 11.38
N GLU A 28 -12.35 -10.80 10.89
CA GLU A 28 -13.07 -11.92 10.26
C GLU A 28 -12.36 -12.42 8.99
N VAL A 29 -11.85 -11.50 8.17
CA VAL A 29 -11.08 -11.84 6.97
C VAL A 29 -9.74 -12.44 7.36
N LEU A 30 -9.05 -11.82 8.33
CA LEU A 30 -7.75 -12.27 8.81
C LEU A 30 -7.82 -13.64 9.52
N ALA A 31 -8.93 -13.98 10.16
CA ALA A 31 -9.11 -15.25 10.86
C ALA A 31 -8.95 -16.47 9.95
N ARG A 32 -9.22 -16.34 8.65
CA ARG A 32 -8.97 -17.40 7.63
C ARG A 32 -7.49 -17.73 7.48
N TYR A 33 -6.64 -16.80 7.89
CA TYR A 33 -5.19 -16.84 7.85
C TYR A 33 -4.56 -16.95 9.24
N ALA A 34 -5.38 -17.21 10.26
CA ALA A 34 -4.92 -17.30 11.64
C ALA A 34 -3.79 -18.33 11.79
N VAL A 35 -2.84 -17.96 12.64
CA VAL A 35 -1.70 -18.79 13.03
C VAL A 35 -1.59 -18.85 14.56
N PRO A 36 -0.97 -19.90 15.10
CA PRO A 36 -0.61 -19.96 16.52
C PRO A 36 0.30 -18.80 16.93
N ASP A 37 0.36 -18.55 18.24
CA ASP A 37 1.26 -17.54 18.80
C ASP A 37 2.72 -17.82 18.43
N GLY A 38 3.44 -16.77 18.04
CA GLY A 38 4.85 -16.85 17.64
C GLY A 38 5.09 -17.39 16.22
N VAL A 39 4.04 -17.78 15.49
CA VAL A 39 4.13 -18.23 14.09
C VAL A 39 3.70 -17.10 13.16
N THR A 40 4.35 -17.01 11.99
CA THR A 40 4.00 -16.09 10.91
C THR A 40 3.56 -16.87 9.67
N ARG A 41 2.49 -16.43 9.03
CA ARG A 41 2.02 -16.95 7.75
C ARG A 41 2.42 -16.01 6.63
N HIS A 42 3.05 -16.53 5.58
CA HIS A 42 3.41 -15.72 4.41
C HIS A 42 2.31 -15.75 3.36
N VAL A 43 1.82 -14.58 2.98
CA VAL A 43 0.73 -14.40 2.01
C VAL A 43 1.12 -13.37 0.95
N ALA A 44 0.43 -13.37 -0.18
CA ALA A 44 0.38 -12.30 -1.15
C ALA A 44 -0.86 -11.45 -0.89
N VAL A 45 -0.68 -10.14 -0.93
CA VAL A 45 -1.78 -9.17 -0.83
C VAL A 45 -1.79 -8.29 -2.05
N HIS A 46 -2.98 -7.81 -2.40
CA HIS A 46 -3.20 -6.82 -3.44
C HIS A 46 -3.27 -5.43 -2.80
N LEU A 47 -2.52 -4.48 -3.36
CA LEU A 47 -2.57 -3.07 -3.00
C LEU A 47 -3.35 -2.31 -4.06
N THR A 48 -4.37 -1.58 -3.63
CA THR A 48 -5.23 -0.81 -4.53
C THR A 48 -5.54 0.56 -3.96
N TRP A 49 -5.90 1.50 -4.82
CA TRP A 49 -6.25 2.85 -4.41
C TRP A 49 -7.57 2.89 -3.65
N CYS A 50 -7.61 3.71 -2.62
CA CYS A 50 -8.84 4.06 -1.92
C CYS A 50 -8.92 5.57 -1.70
N THR A 51 -10.09 6.04 -1.29
CA THR A 51 -10.25 7.36 -0.69
C THR A 51 -10.20 7.21 0.83
N ILE A 52 -9.33 7.96 1.49
CA ILE A 52 -9.21 7.92 2.96
C ILE A 52 -10.54 8.40 3.57
N ALA A 53 -11.15 7.54 4.38
CA ALA A 53 -12.51 7.76 4.87
C ALA A 53 -12.59 8.73 6.07
N ALA A 54 -11.52 8.82 6.87
CA ALA A 54 -11.53 9.54 8.15
C ALA A 54 -10.17 10.18 8.48
N GLY A 55 -10.17 11.04 9.51
CA GLY A 55 -8.97 11.71 10.02
C GLY A 55 -8.53 12.94 9.21
N LYS A 56 -7.32 13.44 9.50
CA LYS A 56 -6.74 14.67 8.92
C LYS A 56 -6.66 14.64 7.38
N TYR A 57 -6.54 13.46 6.80
CA TYR A 57 -6.35 13.26 5.35
C TYR A 57 -7.61 12.71 4.67
N ARG A 58 -8.79 12.86 5.29
CA ARG A 58 -10.06 12.43 4.69
C ARG A 58 -10.24 13.03 3.30
N GLY A 59 -10.69 12.21 2.34
CA GLY A 59 -10.89 12.60 0.95
C GLY A 59 -9.62 12.54 0.09
N GLN A 60 -8.44 12.39 0.70
CA GLN A 60 -7.20 12.18 -0.04
C GLN A 60 -7.09 10.74 -0.56
N ARG A 61 -6.24 10.53 -1.56
CA ARG A 61 -5.93 9.21 -2.10
C ARG A 61 -5.06 8.43 -1.10
N GLY A 62 -5.53 7.26 -0.71
CA GLY A 62 -4.84 6.29 0.13
C GLY A 62 -4.57 4.99 -0.62
N VAL A 63 -3.97 4.02 0.08
CA VAL A 63 -3.77 2.66 -0.43
C VAL A 63 -4.39 1.70 0.56
N GLU A 64 -5.36 0.92 0.11
CA GLU A 64 -5.91 -0.17 0.89
C GLU A 64 -5.22 -1.49 0.57
N VAL A 65 -5.22 -2.37 1.56
CA VAL A 65 -4.62 -3.70 1.50
C VAL A 65 -5.75 -4.71 1.39
N ARG A 66 -5.66 -5.58 0.39
CA ARG A 66 -6.64 -6.63 0.13
C ARG A 66 -5.98 -8.01 0.16
N LEU A 67 -6.64 -8.93 0.83
CA LEU A 67 -6.24 -10.32 0.92
C LEU A 67 -7.35 -11.16 0.29
N ASP A 68 -7.02 -11.89 -0.78
CA ASP A 68 -7.98 -12.55 -1.68
C ASP A 68 -9.15 -11.64 -2.13
N GLY A 69 -8.84 -10.38 -2.41
CA GLY A 69 -9.82 -9.38 -2.84
C GLY A 69 -10.68 -8.77 -1.71
N GLN A 70 -10.58 -9.28 -0.48
CA GLN A 70 -11.23 -8.70 0.70
C GLN A 70 -10.34 -7.69 1.39
N ARG A 71 -10.89 -6.55 1.80
CA ARG A 71 -10.13 -5.49 2.50
C ARG A 71 -9.72 -5.97 3.88
N VAL A 72 -8.44 -5.78 4.21
CA VAL A 72 -7.85 -6.12 5.52
C VAL A 72 -7.24 -4.93 6.25
N GLY A 73 -7.26 -3.75 5.64
CA GLY A 73 -6.81 -2.51 6.23
C GLY A 73 -6.29 -1.54 5.18
N GLU A 74 -5.54 -0.54 5.62
CA GLU A 74 -4.95 0.48 4.76
C GLU A 74 -3.57 0.93 5.24
N LEU A 75 -2.78 1.48 4.32
CA LEU A 75 -1.55 2.15 4.67
C LEU A 75 -1.83 3.52 5.28
N THR A 76 -0.98 3.97 6.19
CA THR A 76 -0.99 5.36 6.64
C THR A 76 -0.81 6.29 5.44
N PHE A 77 -1.35 7.51 5.52
CA PHE A 77 -1.28 8.48 4.43
C PHE A 77 0.14 8.70 3.88
N LEU A 78 1.13 8.88 4.75
CA LEU A 78 2.53 9.08 4.32
C LEU A 78 3.11 7.83 3.65
N MET A 79 2.74 6.63 4.10
CA MET A 79 3.16 5.39 3.43
C MET A 79 2.46 5.21 2.08
N ALA A 80 1.18 5.53 1.99
CA ALA A 80 0.44 5.54 0.73
C ALA A 80 1.10 6.48 -0.29
N GLN A 81 1.46 7.70 0.10
CA GLN A 81 2.19 8.64 -0.75
C GLN A 81 3.57 8.11 -1.16
N ARG A 82 4.30 7.51 -0.21
CA ARG A 82 5.64 6.96 -0.47
C ARG A 82 5.61 5.87 -1.52
N TYR A 83 4.66 4.93 -1.43
CA TYR A 83 4.57 3.81 -2.36
C TYR A 83 3.71 4.09 -3.59
N ALA A 84 3.11 5.28 -3.68
CA ALA A 84 2.25 5.61 -4.79
C ALA A 84 2.91 5.43 -6.18
N PRO A 85 4.18 5.82 -6.40
CA PRO A 85 4.86 5.60 -7.68
C PRO A 85 4.98 4.12 -8.07
N VAL A 86 5.08 3.21 -7.09
CA VAL A 86 5.15 1.76 -7.35
C VAL A 86 3.82 1.27 -7.92
N LEU A 87 2.71 1.64 -7.28
CA LEU A 87 1.38 1.24 -7.75
C LEU A 87 1.10 1.81 -9.15
N MET A 88 1.39 3.10 -9.37
CA MET A 88 1.20 3.74 -10.68
C MET A 88 2.05 3.08 -11.77
N HIS A 89 3.29 2.67 -11.46
CA HIS A 89 4.15 1.99 -12.42
C HIS A 89 3.58 0.64 -12.85
N VAL A 90 3.15 -0.18 -11.88
CA VAL A 90 2.53 -1.49 -12.16
C VAL A 90 1.23 -1.33 -12.96
N GLU A 91 0.37 -0.38 -12.56
CA GLU A 91 -0.88 -0.09 -13.26
C GLU A 91 -0.67 0.44 -14.67
N SER A 92 0.39 1.23 -14.90
CA SER A 92 0.75 1.70 -16.25
C SER A 92 1.14 0.56 -17.19
N GLY A 93 1.63 -0.56 -16.62
CA GLY A 93 1.88 -1.81 -17.34
C GLY A 93 0.65 -2.71 -17.45
N GLY A 94 -0.53 -2.29 -16.98
CA GLY A 94 -1.76 -3.07 -16.97
C GLY A 94 -1.84 -4.15 -15.90
N GLY A 95 -0.93 -4.13 -14.91
CA GLY A 95 -0.89 -5.09 -13.81
C GLY A 95 -1.63 -4.63 -12.56
N ALA A 96 -1.93 -5.57 -11.66
CA ALA A 96 -2.38 -5.29 -10.31
C ALA A 96 -1.20 -5.39 -9.32
N THR A 97 -1.05 -4.42 -8.42
CA THR A 97 0.12 -4.35 -7.54
C THR A 97 0.02 -5.35 -6.40
N GLY A 98 0.85 -6.38 -6.41
CA GLY A 98 0.96 -7.33 -5.30
C GLY A 98 2.20 -7.10 -4.46
N CYS A 99 2.13 -7.40 -3.17
CA CYS A 99 3.31 -7.55 -2.33
C CYS A 99 3.19 -8.77 -1.41
N SER A 100 4.32 -9.30 -0.95
CA SER A 100 4.30 -10.33 0.09
C SER A 100 4.00 -9.68 1.44
N ALA A 101 3.31 -10.42 2.30
CA ALA A 101 3.00 -9.98 3.65
C ALA A 101 3.09 -11.14 4.63
N GLU A 102 3.22 -10.80 5.91
CA GLU A 102 3.24 -11.73 7.03
C GLU A 102 2.01 -11.49 7.89
N VAL A 103 1.14 -12.50 7.98
CA VAL A 103 0.05 -12.52 8.96
C VAL A 103 0.57 -13.15 10.24
N ARG A 104 0.39 -12.45 11.36
CA ARG A 104 0.83 -12.90 12.69
C ARG A 104 -0.13 -12.45 13.76
N ARG A 105 -0.09 -13.11 14.91
CA ARG A 105 -0.82 -12.67 16.11
C ARG A 105 0.01 -11.61 16.84
N GLY A 106 -0.57 -10.44 17.06
CA GLY A 106 0.02 -9.35 17.84
C GLY A 106 -0.04 -9.62 19.34
N THR A 107 0.68 -8.80 20.12
CA THR A 107 0.70 -8.90 21.59
C THR A 107 -0.66 -8.61 22.25
N ASN A 108 -1.53 -7.90 21.54
CA ASN A 108 -2.91 -7.65 21.94
C ASN A 108 -3.87 -8.82 21.59
N GLY A 109 -3.33 -9.93 21.07
CA GLY A 109 -4.10 -11.11 20.67
C GLY A 109 -4.83 -10.97 19.32
N LEU A 110 -4.81 -9.80 18.69
CA LEU A 110 -5.41 -9.57 17.37
C LEU A 110 -4.45 -10.00 16.26
N LEU A 111 -5.01 -10.41 15.12
CA LEU A 111 -4.23 -10.69 13.93
C LEU A 111 -3.79 -9.37 13.29
N GLN A 112 -2.54 -9.34 12.87
CA GLN A 112 -1.87 -8.24 12.19
C GLN A 112 -1.25 -8.74 10.89
N VAL A 113 -1.11 -7.84 9.94
CA VAL A 113 -0.52 -8.02 8.62
C VAL A 113 0.61 -7.01 8.49
N VAL A 114 1.80 -7.53 8.22
CA VAL A 114 2.98 -6.73 7.96
C VAL A 114 3.39 -6.94 6.52
N LEU A 115 3.33 -5.88 5.73
CA LEU A 115 3.72 -5.92 4.33
C LEU A 115 5.23 -5.93 4.17
N ARG A 116 5.72 -6.59 3.13
CA ARG A 116 7.09 -6.50 2.66
C ARG A 116 7.09 -5.65 1.39
N MET A 117 7.59 -4.43 1.54
CA MET A 117 7.59 -3.40 0.50
C MET A 117 9.01 -3.09 0.02
N PRO A 118 9.18 -2.52 -1.19
CA PRO A 118 10.51 -2.18 -1.69
C PRO A 118 11.13 -1.04 -0.87
N ARG A 119 12.43 -1.15 -0.55
CA ARG A 119 13.12 -0.08 0.19
C ARG A 119 13.26 1.18 -0.64
N GLN A 120 13.57 1.00 -1.92
CA GLN A 120 13.72 2.05 -2.91
C GLN A 120 12.46 2.13 -3.76
N VAL A 121 11.80 3.27 -3.69
CA VAL A 121 10.69 3.59 -4.59
C VAL A 121 11.30 4.33 -5.78
N PRO A 122 11.11 3.86 -7.03
CA PRO A 122 11.66 4.54 -8.19
C PRO A 122 11.16 6.00 -8.21
N ARG A 123 12.09 6.93 -8.03
CA ARG A 123 11.82 8.37 -8.15
C ARG A 123 11.74 8.68 -9.63
N GLY A 124 10.56 9.06 -10.12
CA GLY A 124 10.43 9.63 -11.46
C GLY A 124 9.77 8.74 -12.52
N ALA A 125 8.78 7.91 -12.19
CA ALA A 125 7.78 7.57 -13.20
C ALA A 125 6.92 8.80 -13.45
N VAL A 126 7.42 9.73 -14.28
CA VAL A 126 6.57 10.70 -14.98
C VAL A 126 5.60 9.85 -15.77
N VAL A 127 4.37 9.71 -15.27
CA VAL A 127 3.30 9.12 -16.04
C VAL A 127 3.13 10.03 -17.24
N PRO A 128 3.40 9.58 -18.49
CA PRO A 128 2.92 10.34 -19.62
C PRO A 128 1.40 10.29 -19.50
N VAL A 129 0.80 11.41 -19.09
CA VAL A 129 -0.62 11.62 -19.32
C VAL A 129 -0.75 11.59 -20.82
N ALA A 130 -1.14 10.44 -21.37
CA ALA A 130 -1.61 10.34 -22.73
C ALA A 130 -2.87 11.21 -22.78
N GLY A 131 -2.67 12.51 -23.02
CA GLY A 131 -3.74 13.43 -23.29
C GLY A 131 -4.42 12.91 -24.54
N SER A 132 -5.62 12.37 -24.37
CA SER A 132 -6.59 12.23 -25.45
C SER A 132 -6.94 13.64 -25.93
N ARG A 133 -6.06 14.25 -26.73
CA ARG A 133 -6.48 15.29 -27.67
C ARG A 133 -7.33 14.57 -28.69
N SER A 134 -8.64 14.53 -28.46
CA SER A 134 -9.63 14.31 -29.49
C SER A 134 -9.44 15.40 -30.54
N TRP A 135 -8.61 15.10 -31.53
CA TRP A 135 -8.51 15.89 -32.73
C TRP A 135 -9.79 15.65 -33.53
N VAL A 136 -10.81 16.45 -33.23
CA VAL A 136 -11.94 16.63 -34.14
C VAL A 136 -11.40 17.49 -35.28
N PRO A 137 -11.32 17.00 -36.53
CA PRO A 137 -10.98 17.88 -37.65
C PRO A 137 -12.13 18.90 -37.81
N PRO A 138 -11.84 20.16 -38.15
CA PRO A 138 -12.89 21.12 -38.45
C PRO A 138 -13.61 20.68 -39.73
N ILE A 139 -14.90 20.36 -39.60
CA ILE A 139 -15.78 20.23 -40.76
C ILE A 139 -15.89 21.63 -41.37
N ALA A 140 -15.26 21.80 -42.54
CA ALA A 140 -15.44 22.97 -43.37
C ALA A 140 -16.90 23.00 -43.86
N ILE A 141 -17.71 23.89 -43.30
CA ILE A 141 -19.02 24.23 -43.87
C ILE A 141 -18.74 25.14 -45.07
N ALA A 142 -18.62 24.53 -46.25
CA ALA A 142 -18.66 25.25 -47.51
C ALA A 142 -20.11 25.70 -47.75
N ALA A 143 -20.33 27.01 -47.62
CA ALA A 143 -21.54 27.67 -48.06
C ALA A 143 -21.53 27.81 -49.59
N ALA A 144 -22.44 27.11 -50.27
CA ALA A 144 -23.02 27.46 -51.58
C ALA A 144 -24.13 26.41 -51.88
N SER A 145 -25.41 26.73 -51.68
CA SER A 145 -26.29 27.35 -52.68
C SER A 145 -26.63 26.42 -53.85
N LEU A 146 -27.89 25.94 -53.92
CA LEU A 146 -28.88 26.25 -54.97
C LEU A 146 -29.85 25.10 -55.30
N PHE A 147 -31.15 25.46 -55.31
CA PHE A 147 -32.29 24.76 -55.94
C PHE A 147 -32.67 23.39 -55.36
N ALA A 148 -33.92 22.97 -55.24
CA ALA A 148 -35.26 23.54 -55.35
C ALA A 148 -36.18 22.36 -55.05
N PHE A 149 -37.21 22.51 -54.21
CA PHE A 149 -38.53 21.94 -54.50
C PHE A 149 -39.54 22.44 -53.46
N PHE A 150 -40.33 23.42 -53.91
CA PHE A 150 -41.63 23.78 -53.36
C PHE A 150 -42.61 22.63 -53.64
N VAL A 151 -43.31 22.13 -52.62
CA VAL A 151 -44.77 21.80 -52.60
C VAL A 151 -45.13 21.66 -51.11
N VAL A 152 -45.57 22.71 -50.42
CA VAL A 152 -46.99 23.04 -50.14
C VAL A 152 -47.85 21.83 -49.74
N VAL A 153 -48.03 21.62 -48.43
CA VAL A 153 -49.37 21.40 -47.85
C VAL A 153 -49.41 22.09 -46.48
N VAL A 154 -50.02 23.27 -46.49
CA VAL A 154 -50.70 23.90 -45.35
C VAL A 154 -51.94 23.07 -45.01
N VAL A 155 -52.30 22.99 -43.73
CA VAL A 155 -53.67 22.91 -43.14
C VAL A 155 -53.54 22.15 -41.80
N VAL A 156 -54.06 22.53 -40.63
CA VAL A 156 -54.74 23.69 -40.02
C VAL A 156 -55.04 23.28 -38.56
N ALA A 157 -55.10 24.27 -37.64
CA ALA A 157 -55.81 24.35 -36.35
C ALA A 157 -55.59 23.25 -35.28
N ALA A 158 -55.12 23.56 -34.06
CA ALA A 158 -55.74 24.36 -32.98
C ALA A 158 -56.98 23.70 -32.35
N VAL A 159 -56.86 23.26 -31.07
CA VAL A 159 -57.86 23.30 -29.95
C VAL A 159 -57.21 22.64 -28.70
N MET A 160 -56.98 23.37 -27.59
CA MET A 160 -57.83 23.57 -26.39
C MET A 160 -57.90 22.37 -25.39
N SER A 161 -57.39 22.64 -24.17
CA SER A 161 -57.89 22.22 -22.83
C SER A 161 -57.57 20.84 -22.21
N ASP A 162 -56.91 20.92 -21.03
CA ASP A 162 -56.91 20.05 -19.83
C ASP A 162 -58.32 19.63 -19.31
N PRO A 163 -58.48 18.88 -18.19
CA PRO A 163 -57.81 17.67 -17.68
C PRO A 163 -58.84 16.63 -17.13
N ALA A 164 -58.32 15.60 -16.43
CA ALA A 164 -58.98 14.74 -15.43
C ALA A 164 -59.65 13.44 -15.91
N GLY A 165 -59.37 12.36 -15.16
CA GLY A 165 -60.35 11.32 -14.91
C GLY A 165 -59.87 9.87 -15.05
N VAL A 166 -59.50 9.29 -13.90
CA VAL A 166 -59.87 7.96 -13.39
C VAL A 166 -59.50 6.65 -14.14
N ASP A 167 -58.78 5.83 -13.36
CA ASP A 167 -59.00 4.40 -13.10
C ASP A 167 -58.61 3.30 -14.12
N LYS A 168 -57.51 2.63 -13.73
CA LYS A 168 -57.49 1.20 -13.32
C LYS A 168 -57.52 0.10 -14.39
N ALA A 169 -56.63 -0.85 -14.13
CA ALA A 169 -56.61 -2.26 -14.53
C ALA A 169 -55.98 -2.62 -15.88
N ALA A 170 -54.79 -3.23 -15.74
CA ALA A 170 -54.45 -4.54 -16.28
C ALA A 170 -54.74 -4.80 -17.77
N SER A 171 -53.68 -4.79 -18.57
CA SER A 171 -53.39 -5.91 -19.48
C SER A 171 -51.94 -5.85 -19.91
N ALA A 172 -51.14 -6.71 -19.28
CA ALA A 172 -49.95 -7.24 -19.89
C ALA A 172 -50.37 -8.20 -21.01
N LEU A 173 -49.79 -8.06 -22.21
CA LEU A 173 -49.70 -9.17 -23.15
C LEU A 173 -48.60 -8.98 -24.21
N SER A 174 -47.75 -10.01 -24.28
CA SER A 174 -46.98 -10.53 -25.44
C SER A 174 -45.84 -9.68 -26.02
N THR A 175 -44.61 -10.20 -26.04
CA THR A 175 -44.14 -11.21 -27.01
C THR A 175 -42.91 -11.94 -26.43
N THR A 176 -42.99 -13.21 -26.02
CA THR A 176 -42.75 -14.46 -26.79
C THR A 176 -41.46 -14.48 -27.63
N ALA A 177 -40.39 -15.10 -27.11
CA ALA A 177 -39.60 -16.13 -27.80
C ALA A 177 -38.48 -16.68 -26.90
N ALA A 178 -38.67 -17.89 -26.37
CA ALA A 178 -37.61 -18.88 -26.19
C ALA A 178 -37.68 -19.82 -27.43
N PRO A 179 -36.66 -20.65 -27.76
CA PRO A 179 -36.53 -21.91 -27.02
C PRO A 179 -35.12 -22.55 -26.93
N THR A 180 -34.98 -23.44 -25.91
CA THR A 180 -34.26 -24.73 -25.85
C THR A 180 -32.71 -24.75 -25.81
N THR A 181 -32.10 -25.02 -24.65
CA THR A 181 -31.68 -26.32 -24.05
C THR A 181 -30.60 -27.07 -24.84
N THR A 182 -29.45 -27.35 -24.22
CA THR A 182 -28.79 -28.68 -24.30
C THR A 182 -27.92 -28.93 -23.06
N THR A 183 -28.27 -30.02 -22.40
CA THR A 183 -27.61 -30.70 -21.29
C THR A 183 -26.44 -31.54 -21.80
N THR A 184 -25.32 -31.56 -21.10
CA THR A 184 -24.38 -32.69 -21.18
C THR A 184 -23.75 -32.98 -19.82
N VAL A 185 -24.05 -34.18 -19.34
CA VAL A 185 -23.49 -34.87 -18.18
C VAL A 185 -22.29 -35.68 -18.65
N SER A 186 -21.20 -35.74 -17.88
CA SER A 186 -20.37 -36.95 -17.72
C SER A 186 -19.35 -36.83 -16.58
N SER A 187 -19.34 -37.90 -15.76
CA SER A 187 -18.42 -38.33 -14.69
C SER A 187 -17.16 -39.01 -15.29
N PRO A 188 -16.19 -39.62 -14.56
CA PRO A 188 -16.00 -39.75 -13.11
C PRO A 188 -14.55 -39.52 -12.57
N ALA A 189 -14.48 -39.47 -11.23
CA ALA A 189 -13.44 -39.96 -10.30
C ALA A 189 -11.93 -39.98 -10.67
N SER A 190 -11.12 -39.38 -9.79
CA SER A 190 -9.84 -39.94 -9.36
C SER A 190 -9.50 -39.46 -7.95
N THR A 191 -9.44 -40.43 -7.03
CA THR A 191 -8.99 -40.30 -5.64
C THR A 191 -7.50 -40.61 -5.61
N THR A 192 -6.68 -39.69 -5.11
CA THR A 192 -5.26 -39.96 -4.86
C THR A 192 -4.94 -39.68 -3.39
N THR A 193 -4.89 -40.78 -2.64
CA THR A 193 -4.43 -40.85 -1.24
C THR A 193 -2.91 -40.76 -1.23
N SER A 194 -2.34 -39.74 -0.59
CA SER A 194 -0.90 -39.66 -0.32
C SER A 194 -0.62 -40.16 1.10
N THR A 195 -0.11 -41.38 1.17
CA THR A 195 0.40 -42.02 2.40
C THR A 195 1.81 -41.51 2.69
N THR A 196 2.00 -40.83 3.82
CA THR A 196 3.32 -40.38 4.29
C THR A 196 3.89 -41.42 5.25
N THR A 197 4.91 -42.14 4.79
CA THR A 197 5.68 -43.13 5.55
C THR A 197 6.49 -42.45 6.65
N SER A 198 6.28 -42.85 7.91
CA SER A 198 7.13 -42.47 9.04
C SER A 198 8.35 -43.40 9.11
N THR A 199 9.55 -42.83 8.99
CA THR A 199 10.82 -43.56 9.10
C THR A 199 11.19 -43.73 10.57
N THR A 200 11.09 -44.94 11.09
CA THR A 200 11.54 -45.31 12.44
C THR A 200 13.03 -45.62 12.41
N THR A 201 13.85 -44.81 13.06
CA THR A 201 15.29 -45.05 13.23
C THR A 201 15.52 -46.03 14.38
N THR A 202 15.98 -47.25 14.05
CA THR A 202 16.39 -48.27 15.01
C THR A 202 17.82 -48.01 15.47
N THR A 203 18.01 -47.66 16.74
CA THR A 203 19.35 -47.50 17.35
C THR A 203 19.81 -48.84 17.91
N THR A 204 20.83 -49.42 17.28
CA THR A 204 21.48 -50.68 17.66
C THR A 204 22.22 -50.53 19.00
N THR A 205 21.85 -51.36 19.97
CA THR A 205 22.51 -51.44 21.28
C THR A 205 23.63 -52.49 21.21
N THR A 206 24.89 -52.06 21.36
CA THR A 206 26.05 -52.95 21.41
C THR A 206 26.34 -53.32 22.87
N THR A 207 26.04 -54.56 23.26
CA THR A 207 26.44 -55.15 24.54
C THR A 207 27.88 -55.67 24.44
N THR A 208 28.80 -55.03 25.16
CA THR A 208 30.15 -55.55 25.42
C THR A 208 30.20 -56.16 26.82
N THR A 209 30.42 -57.47 26.85
CA THR A 209 30.68 -58.29 28.04
C THR A 209 32.13 -58.13 28.46
N THR A 210 32.40 -57.61 29.66
CA THR A 210 33.73 -57.67 30.27
C THR A 210 33.67 -58.16 31.71
N THR A 211 34.46 -59.19 31.93
CA THR A 211 34.74 -60.01 33.11
C THR A 211 35.09 -59.19 34.37
N PRO A 212 34.68 -59.64 35.57
CA PRO A 212 34.92 -58.92 36.82
C PRO A 212 36.32 -59.20 37.40
N PRO A 213 36.99 -58.18 37.99
CA PRO A 213 37.96 -58.46 39.02
C PRO A 213 37.72 -57.65 40.31
N ALA A 214 37.78 -58.42 41.40
CA ALA A 214 38.38 -58.11 42.71
C ALA A 214 37.89 -56.88 43.50
N VAL A 215 37.32 -57.21 44.66
CA VAL A 215 36.92 -56.36 45.78
C VAL A 215 38.07 -55.45 46.24
N ALA A 216 37.83 -54.14 46.27
CA ALA A 216 38.62 -53.17 47.02
C ALA A 216 37.72 -52.42 48.02
N GLN A 217 38.20 -52.29 49.25
CA GLN A 217 37.49 -51.70 50.40
C GLN A 217 36.98 -50.27 50.16
N PRO A 218 35.89 -49.83 50.83
CA PRO A 218 35.39 -48.46 50.72
C PRO A 218 36.34 -47.48 51.42
N LYS A 219 36.84 -46.51 50.66
CA LYS A 219 37.53 -45.32 51.19
C LYS A 219 36.49 -44.33 51.73
N PRO A 220 36.75 -43.62 52.85
CA PRO A 220 35.82 -42.63 53.40
C PRO A 220 35.49 -41.55 52.37
N GLN A 221 34.20 -41.24 52.20
CA GLN A 221 33.72 -40.16 51.33
C GLN A 221 34.22 -38.79 51.84
N PRO A 222 34.81 -37.94 51.00
CA PRO A 222 35.09 -36.55 51.34
C PRO A 222 33.78 -35.79 51.59
N GLN A 223 33.70 -35.02 52.67
CA GLN A 223 32.57 -34.13 52.93
C GLN A 223 32.41 -33.11 51.78
N PRO A 224 31.18 -32.74 51.41
CA PRO A 224 30.92 -31.71 50.40
C PRO A 224 31.52 -30.37 50.84
N GLN A 225 32.34 -29.75 49.98
CA GLN A 225 32.79 -28.39 50.21
C GLN A 225 31.58 -27.42 50.20
N PRO A 226 31.58 -26.38 51.07
CA PRO A 226 30.54 -25.35 51.04
C PRO A 226 30.47 -24.68 49.66
N GLN A 227 29.28 -24.57 49.10
CA GLN A 227 29.07 -23.84 47.86
C GLN A 227 29.46 -22.36 48.03
N PRO A 228 30.18 -21.76 47.06
CA PRO A 228 30.45 -20.33 47.06
C PRO A 228 29.16 -19.51 47.11
N GLN A 229 29.09 -18.54 48.03
CA GLN A 229 27.96 -17.62 48.08
C GLN A 229 27.83 -16.85 46.75
N PRO A 230 26.61 -16.58 46.26
CA PRO A 230 26.39 -15.76 45.07
C PRO A 230 27.00 -14.38 45.25
N GLN A 231 27.83 -13.95 44.29
CA GLN A 231 28.31 -12.57 44.27
C GLN A 231 27.14 -11.59 44.11
N PRO A 232 27.18 -10.41 44.77
CA PRO A 232 26.19 -9.36 44.58
C PRO A 232 26.10 -8.97 43.10
N GLN A 233 24.87 -8.93 42.56
CA GLN A 233 24.64 -8.45 41.21
C GLN A 233 25.09 -6.98 41.08
N PRO A 234 25.79 -6.61 39.98
CA PRO A 234 26.14 -5.23 39.70
C PRO A 234 24.89 -4.35 39.66
N GLN A 235 24.91 -3.23 40.40
CA GLN A 235 23.84 -2.25 40.33
C GLN A 235 23.68 -1.72 38.88
N PRO A 236 22.43 -1.50 38.42
CA PRO A 236 22.18 -0.92 37.10
C PRO A 236 22.86 0.45 36.97
N LYS A 237 23.64 0.64 35.92
CA LYS A 237 24.16 1.98 35.58
C LYS A 237 23.00 2.94 35.35
N PRO A 238 23.10 4.21 35.76
CA PRO A 238 22.14 5.25 35.41
C PRO A 238 21.90 5.29 33.91
N ASN A 239 20.63 5.29 33.51
CA ASN A 239 20.24 5.36 32.11
C ASN A 239 20.76 6.70 31.52
N PRO A 240 21.45 6.70 30.36
CA PRO A 240 21.88 7.93 29.71
C PRO A 240 20.67 8.85 29.49
N GLN A 241 20.81 10.13 29.85
CA GLN A 241 19.79 11.12 29.54
C GLN A 241 19.56 11.17 28.02
N PRO A 242 18.31 11.37 27.56
CA PRO A 242 18.02 11.54 26.14
C PRO A 242 18.85 12.69 25.57
N VAL A 243 19.67 12.38 24.56
CA VAL A 243 20.38 13.39 23.78
C VAL A 243 19.31 14.22 23.04
N PRO A 244 19.38 15.56 23.02
CA PRO A 244 18.47 16.39 22.25
C PRO A 244 18.39 15.91 20.80
N ALA A 245 17.17 15.81 20.26
CA ALA A 245 16.97 15.42 18.88
C ALA A 245 17.73 16.38 17.94
N PRO A 246 18.40 15.88 16.89
CA PRO A 246 19.02 16.73 15.88
C PRO A 246 17.97 17.65 15.27
N GLU A 247 18.28 18.95 15.17
CA GLU A 247 17.42 19.91 14.49
C GLU A 247 17.18 19.46 13.03
N PRO A 248 15.94 19.61 12.52
CA PRO A 248 15.63 19.26 11.15
C PRO A 248 16.52 20.06 10.19
N LYS A 249 17.27 19.36 9.34
CA LYS A 249 18.05 20.00 8.27
C LYS A 249 17.11 20.85 7.41
N PRO A 250 17.44 22.12 7.12
CA PRO A 250 16.56 22.97 6.33
C PRO A 250 16.35 22.34 4.95
N ALA A 251 15.09 22.14 4.58
CA ALA A 251 14.73 21.83 3.21
C ALA A 251 15.07 23.07 2.38
N CYS A 252 15.71 22.87 1.23
CA CYS A 252 16.04 23.96 0.30
C CYS A 252 14.81 24.28 -0.56
N ASP A 253 14.53 25.56 -0.78
CA ASP A 253 13.43 26.01 -1.63
C ASP A 253 13.76 25.83 -3.12
N SER A 254 12.84 25.24 -3.88
CA SER A 254 13.03 24.93 -5.31
C SER A 254 12.92 26.14 -6.24
N ASN A 255 12.43 27.29 -5.76
CA ASN A 255 12.32 28.50 -6.57
C ASN A 255 13.67 29.20 -6.81
N TYR A 256 14.75 28.75 -6.17
CA TYR A 256 16.05 29.39 -6.22
C TYR A 256 17.17 28.38 -6.54
N SER A 257 18.25 28.86 -7.14
CA SER A 257 19.42 28.04 -7.47
C SER A 257 20.36 27.96 -6.27
N GLY A 258 20.28 26.87 -5.51
CA GLY A 258 21.11 26.68 -4.32
C GLY A 258 20.25 26.23 -3.14
N CYS A 259 20.79 26.33 -1.94
CA CYS A 259 20.01 26.01 -0.74
C CYS A 259 19.53 27.28 -0.05
N VAL A 260 18.38 27.79 -0.49
CA VAL A 260 17.62 28.81 0.25
C VAL A 260 16.80 28.07 1.32
N PRO A 261 16.99 28.32 2.62
CA PRO A 261 16.22 27.66 3.67
C PRO A 261 14.72 27.92 3.51
N VAL A 262 13.88 26.90 3.66
CA VAL A 262 12.42 27.09 3.72
C VAL A 262 12.05 27.67 5.08
N ALA A 263 11.79 28.97 5.12
CA ALA A 263 11.38 29.72 6.30
C ALA A 263 10.19 30.64 5.98
N SER A 264 9.63 31.32 6.99
CA SER A 264 8.56 32.31 6.76
C SER A 264 9.05 33.55 6.01
N ASP A 265 10.32 33.88 6.21
CA ASP A 265 11.01 35.00 5.59
C ASP A 265 12.50 34.64 5.49
N VAL A 266 13.14 35.03 4.40
CA VAL A 266 14.55 34.77 4.15
C VAL A 266 15.17 36.04 3.60
N ASP A 267 16.27 36.46 4.22
CA ASP A 267 16.96 37.68 3.84
C ASP A 267 18.34 37.41 3.24
N CYS A 268 18.88 38.40 2.53
CA CYS A 268 20.25 38.35 2.06
C CYS A 268 21.24 38.53 3.23
N ALA A 269 22.19 37.60 3.35
CA ALA A 269 23.23 37.66 4.36
C ALA A 269 24.08 38.92 4.17
N GLY A 270 24.18 39.75 5.23
CA GLY A 270 24.90 41.03 5.20
C GLY A 270 24.01 42.25 4.93
N GLY A 271 22.70 42.05 4.72
CA GLY A 271 21.71 43.13 4.63
C GLY A 271 21.13 43.56 5.99
N SER A 272 20.15 44.47 5.96
CA SER A 272 19.38 44.93 7.14
C SER A 272 18.15 44.07 7.46
N GLY A 273 18.12 42.82 6.98
CA GLY A 273 17.00 41.90 7.18
C GLY A 273 16.78 41.54 8.65
N ASP A 274 15.53 41.31 9.02
CA ASP A 274 15.09 40.89 10.37
C ASP A 274 14.55 39.44 10.38
N GLY A 275 14.65 38.75 9.24
CA GLY A 275 14.10 37.43 9.01
C GLY A 275 14.77 36.34 9.85
N PRO A 276 14.05 35.21 10.07
CA PRO A 276 14.55 34.08 10.84
C PRO A 276 15.64 33.27 10.10
N ALA A 277 15.87 33.53 8.81
CA ALA A 277 16.84 32.83 7.98
C ALA A 277 17.54 33.79 7.01
N TYR A 278 18.79 33.49 6.69
CA TYR A 278 19.61 34.28 5.78
C TYR A 278 20.23 33.39 4.71
N VAL A 279 20.45 33.96 3.53
CA VAL A 279 21.12 33.28 2.43
C VAL A 279 22.21 34.15 1.82
N ALA A 280 23.37 33.55 1.54
CA ALA A 280 24.48 34.23 0.89
C ALA A 280 24.33 34.15 -0.63
N GLY A 281 24.22 35.30 -1.29
CA GLY A 281 24.18 35.41 -2.74
C GLY A 281 25.57 35.38 -3.41
N PRO A 282 25.62 35.45 -4.76
CA PRO A 282 24.47 35.57 -5.66
C PRO A 282 23.78 34.23 -5.94
N ILE A 283 22.45 34.23 -5.97
CA ILE A 283 21.62 33.04 -6.20
C ILE A 283 20.61 33.34 -7.31
N ARG A 284 20.44 32.45 -8.30
CA ARG A 284 19.44 32.68 -9.35
C ARG A 284 18.03 32.35 -8.89
N VAL A 285 17.06 33.15 -9.29
CA VAL A 285 15.64 32.81 -9.17
C VAL A 285 15.27 31.88 -10.34
N ILE A 286 14.92 30.63 -10.03
CA ILE A 286 14.48 29.62 -11.02
C ILE A 286 12.97 29.71 -11.25
N GLY A 287 12.22 29.96 -10.18
CA GLY A 287 10.76 29.98 -10.17
C GLY A 287 10.23 31.38 -9.91
N SER A 288 9.47 31.52 -8.82
CA SER A 288 8.98 32.81 -8.36
C SER A 288 9.81 33.31 -7.18
N ASP A 289 10.14 34.61 -7.17
CA ASP A 289 10.82 35.24 -6.05
C ASP A 289 9.84 35.47 -4.88
N ILE A 290 9.61 34.42 -4.10
CA ILE A 290 8.64 34.43 -2.98
C ILE A 290 9.16 35.20 -1.75
N TYR A 291 10.47 35.26 -1.56
CA TYR A 291 11.13 35.98 -0.46
C TYR A 291 11.60 37.38 -0.85
N ARG A 292 11.34 37.83 -2.09
CA ARG A 292 11.70 39.17 -2.58
C ARG A 292 13.21 39.45 -2.50
N LEU A 293 14.02 38.43 -2.75
CA LEU A 293 15.49 38.50 -2.70
C LEU A 293 16.09 39.14 -3.96
N ASP A 294 15.33 39.19 -5.05
CA ASP A 294 15.67 39.81 -6.33
C ASP A 294 14.89 41.13 -6.47
N HIS A 295 15.51 42.22 -6.02
CA HIS A 295 14.83 43.51 -5.88
C HIS A 295 14.58 44.22 -7.22
N ASP A 296 15.53 44.10 -8.15
CA ASP A 296 15.50 44.72 -9.47
C ASP A 296 14.94 43.79 -10.57
N LYS A 297 14.66 42.52 -10.22
CA LYS A 297 13.96 41.51 -11.02
C LYS A 297 14.74 41.08 -12.26
N ASP A 298 16.04 41.00 -12.14
CA ASP A 298 16.94 40.59 -13.22
C ASP A 298 17.16 39.05 -13.25
N GLY A 299 16.63 38.34 -12.25
CA GLY A 299 16.75 36.89 -12.07
C GLY A 299 17.88 36.48 -11.14
N VAL A 300 18.57 37.42 -10.49
CA VAL A 300 19.64 37.19 -9.51
C VAL A 300 19.24 37.78 -8.15
N ALA A 301 19.15 36.91 -7.16
CA ALA A 301 18.88 37.23 -5.77
C ALA A 301 20.17 37.49 -5.00
N CYS A 302 20.10 38.44 -4.06
CA CYS A 302 21.18 38.79 -3.13
C CYS A 302 22.49 39.21 -3.80
N GLU A 303 22.41 40.16 -4.72
CA GLU A 303 23.56 40.89 -5.27
C GLU A 303 24.16 41.91 -4.29
#